data_AF-A0A7M5WQE0-F1
#
_entry.id   AF-A0A7M5WQE0-F1
#
_cell.length_a   1.000
_cell.length_b   1.000
_cell.length_c   1.000
_cell.angle_alpha   90.00
_cell.angle_beta   90.00
_cell.angle_gamma   90.00
#
_symmetry.space_group_name_H-M   'P 1'
#
loop_
_entity.id
_entity.type
_entity.pdbx_description
1 polymer ?
#
loop_
_entity_poly.entity_id
_entity_poly.type
_entity_poly.pdbx_seq_one_letter_code
_entity_poly.pdbx_strand_id
1 'polypeptide(L)'
;IKKYSKAIVLYTDVINRRIHTLGESHKETLNTKYFLADYIKAIELYTDVMNRRIDILGKDHQLTLLVHSRIISLQSRNIENAEEFENALVKFEETLISGYERVGHEDEDMIIAFSNLASTYRNIDKIHEAIRVQEIILSNQLDKDEIHLDLLRIMNNLANDYRKTNELNEAIALHKKVLENRIKLYPEDLEEIVCADQFS
;
A
#
# COMPACT_ATOMS: atom_id res chain seq x y z
N ILE A 1 -0.18 12.79 -19.42
CA ILE A 1 -0.88 13.96 -18.82
C ILE A 1 -2.42 13.83 -18.81
N LYS A 2 -3.11 13.45 -19.91
CA LYS A 2 -4.60 13.37 -19.95
C LYS A 2 -5.30 12.29 -19.07
N LYS A 3 -4.58 11.53 -18.24
CA LYS A 3 -5.12 10.35 -17.51
C LYS A 3 -5.23 10.49 -15.97
N TYR A 4 -5.00 11.68 -15.41
CA TYR A 4 -4.88 11.86 -13.95
C TYR A 4 -5.74 13.01 -13.41
N SER A 5 -6.98 13.13 -13.88
CA SER A 5 -7.74 14.37 -13.73
C SER A 5 -8.12 14.76 -12.29
N LYS A 6 -8.74 13.93 -11.44
CA LYS A 6 -9.35 14.44 -10.19
C LYS A 6 -8.37 14.79 -9.06
N ALA A 7 -7.32 13.99 -8.84
CA ALA A 7 -6.28 14.36 -7.87
C ALA A 7 -5.55 15.62 -8.33
N ILE A 8 -5.21 15.71 -9.62
CA ILE A 8 -4.65 16.95 -10.19
C ILE A 8 -5.64 18.10 -10.03
N VAL A 9 -6.94 17.90 -10.28
CA VAL A 9 -7.98 18.92 -10.14
C VAL A 9 -8.16 19.35 -8.69
N LEU A 10 -8.13 18.43 -7.72
CA LEU A 10 -8.23 18.75 -6.28
C LEU A 10 -6.99 19.48 -5.80
N TYR A 11 -5.79 19.00 -6.12
CA TYR A 11 -4.56 19.71 -5.81
C TYR A 11 -4.52 21.07 -6.50
N THR A 12 -4.99 21.17 -7.74
CA THR A 12 -5.10 22.44 -8.48
C THR A 12 -6.12 23.38 -7.82
N ASP A 13 -7.27 22.89 -7.38
CA ASP A 13 -8.28 23.67 -6.64
C ASP A 13 -7.72 24.16 -5.30
N VAL A 14 -7.05 23.28 -4.55
CA VAL A 14 -6.38 23.63 -3.29
C VAL A 14 -5.28 24.68 -3.55
N ILE A 15 -4.49 24.53 -4.62
CA ILE A 15 -3.49 25.53 -5.03
C ILE A 15 -4.17 26.85 -5.34
N ASN A 16 -5.24 26.87 -6.12
CA ASN A 16 -5.96 28.10 -6.47
C ASN A 16 -6.54 28.79 -5.22
N ARG A 17 -7.14 28.03 -4.29
CA ARG A 17 -7.64 28.56 -3.02
C ARG A 17 -6.49 29.09 -2.13
N ARG A 18 -5.35 28.41 -2.09
CA ARG A 18 -4.17 28.84 -1.31
C ARG A 18 -3.48 30.06 -1.94
N ILE A 19 -3.40 30.15 -3.26
CA ILE A 19 -2.94 31.36 -3.96
C ILE A 19 -3.84 32.54 -3.59
N HIS A 20 -5.16 32.33 -3.62
CA HIS A 20 -6.12 33.39 -3.31
C HIS A 20 -6.06 33.86 -1.84
N THR A 21 -5.87 32.94 -0.89
CA THR A 21 -5.92 33.24 0.55
C THR A 21 -4.56 33.57 1.17
N LEU A 22 -3.49 32.88 0.76
CA LEU A 22 -2.16 32.95 1.36
C LEU A 22 -1.12 33.61 0.45
N GLY A 23 -1.40 33.71 -0.85
CA GLY A 23 -0.48 34.22 -1.86
C GLY A 23 0.39 33.12 -2.50
N GLU A 24 0.97 33.47 -3.65
CA GLU A 24 1.68 32.53 -4.53
C GLU A 24 3.01 32.03 -3.94
N SER A 25 3.73 32.88 -3.21
CA SER A 25 5.01 32.55 -2.59
C SER A 25 4.88 31.95 -1.18
N HIS A 26 3.66 31.74 -0.68
CA HIS A 26 3.46 31.18 0.65
C HIS A 26 3.90 29.72 0.72
N LYS A 27 4.61 29.34 1.80
CA LYS A 27 5.18 27.99 2.01
C LYS A 27 4.18 26.87 1.71
N GLU A 28 2.96 26.99 2.22
CA GLU A 28 1.91 25.97 2.01
C GLU A 28 1.41 25.89 0.55
N THR A 29 1.37 27.01 -0.17
CA THR A 29 1.04 27.02 -1.60
C THR A 29 2.13 26.32 -2.39
N LEU A 30 3.40 26.63 -2.08
CA LEU A 30 4.57 26.01 -2.71
C LEU A 30 4.65 24.51 -2.42
N ASN A 31 4.37 24.09 -1.18
CA ASN A 31 4.32 22.67 -0.80
C ASN A 31 3.27 21.91 -1.61
N THR A 32 2.04 22.44 -1.74
CA THR A 32 0.99 21.77 -2.53
C THR A 32 1.36 21.67 -4.01
N LYS A 33 1.96 22.73 -4.59
CA LYS A 33 2.48 22.71 -5.97
C LYS A 33 3.57 21.67 -6.15
N TYR A 34 4.49 21.59 -5.18
CA TYR A 34 5.56 20.59 -5.16
C TYR A 34 5.01 19.16 -5.17
N PHE A 35 4.07 18.84 -4.27
CA PHE A 35 3.48 17.49 -4.20
C PHE A 35 2.71 17.12 -5.47
N LEU A 36 2.04 18.09 -6.11
CA LEU A 36 1.36 17.85 -7.38
C LEU A 36 2.36 17.54 -8.51
N ALA A 37 3.45 18.30 -8.60
CA ALA A 37 4.47 18.09 -9.62
C ALA A 37 5.18 16.73 -9.44
N ASP A 38 5.55 16.40 -8.20
CA ASP A 38 6.17 15.13 -7.86
C ASP A 38 5.25 13.94 -8.18
N TYR A 39 3.96 14.05 -7.83
CA TYR A 39 2.96 13.03 -8.13
C TYR A 39 2.79 12.78 -9.64
N ILE A 40 2.67 13.84 -10.45
CA ILE A 40 2.57 13.73 -11.91
C ILE A 40 3.82 13.06 -12.47
N LYS A 41 5.00 13.50 -12.01
CA LYS A 41 6.27 12.98 -12.48
C LYS A 41 6.45 11.51 -12.13
N ALA A 42 6.07 11.12 -10.92
CA ALA A 42 6.13 9.74 -10.47
C ALA A 42 5.32 8.81 -11.39
N ILE A 43 4.09 9.19 -11.75
CA ILE A 43 3.28 8.32 -12.60
C ILE A 43 3.85 8.22 -14.02
N GLU A 44 4.34 9.31 -14.59
CA GLU A 44 4.99 9.30 -15.91
C GLU A 44 6.21 8.37 -15.91
N LEU A 45 7.07 8.47 -14.89
CA LEU A 45 8.26 7.63 -14.77
C LEU A 45 7.91 6.16 -14.55
N TYR A 46 6.97 5.85 -13.66
CA TYR A 46 6.55 4.46 -13.45
C TYR A 46 5.91 3.85 -14.70
N THR A 47 5.14 4.64 -15.47
CA THR A 47 4.55 4.17 -16.73
C THR A 47 5.63 3.83 -17.76
N ASP A 48 6.65 4.69 -17.91
CA ASP A 48 7.81 4.42 -18.77
C ASP A 48 8.54 3.15 -18.33
N VAL A 49 8.88 3.06 -17.04
CA VAL A 49 9.55 1.88 -16.48
C VAL A 49 8.74 0.61 -16.70
N MET A 50 7.43 0.65 -16.51
CA MET A 50 6.55 -0.50 -16.73
C MET A 50 6.59 -0.95 -18.19
N ASN A 51 6.46 -0.02 -19.15
CA ASN A 51 6.50 -0.35 -20.57
C ASN A 51 7.84 -0.99 -20.95
N ARG A 52 8.96 -0.40 -20.51
CA ARG A 52 10.30 -0.95 -20.78
C ARG A 52 10.49 -2.33 -20.12
N ARG A 53 9.96 -2.54 -18.92
CA ARG A 53 10.00 -3.85 -18.24
C ARG A 53 9.11 -4.88 -18.92
N ILE A 54 7.95 -4.49 -19.46
CA ILE A 54 7.12 -5.37 -20.28
C ILE A 54 7.90 -5.86 -21.50
N ASP A 55 8.61 -4.97 -22.19
CA ASP A 55 9.39 -5.32 -23.39
C ASP A 55 10.57 -6.27 -23.08
N ILE A 56 11.23 -6.08 -21.94
CA ILE A 56 12.45 -6.82 -21.58
C ILE A 56 12.14 -8.12 -20.82
N LEU A 57 11.22 -8.06 -19.86
CA LEU A 57 10.97 -9.13 -18.86
C LEU A 57 9.60 -9.80 -19.04
N GLY A 58 8.69 -9.17 -19.78
CA GLY A 58 7.30 -9.58 -19.89
C GLY A 58 6.40 -8.97 -18.81
N LYS A 59 5.10 -8.98 -19.09
CA LYS A 59 4.05 -8.40 -18.24
C LYS A 59 3.89 -9.10 -16.87
N ASP A 60 4.23 -10.38 -16.80
CA ASP A 60 3.99 -11.21 -15.60
C ASP A 60 5.24 -11.31 -14.71
N HIS A 61 6.34 -10.63 -15.04
CA HIS A 61 7.55 -10.65 -14.22
C HIS A 61 7.35 -9.88 -12.91
N GLN A 62 7.90 -10.37 -11.79
CA GLN A 62 7.74 -9.77 -10.45
C GLN A 62 8.06 -8.27 -10.41
N LEU A 63 9.18 -7.86 -11.01
CA LEU A 63 9.55 -6.45 -11.13
C LEU A 63 8.56 -5.61 -11.96
N THR A 64 7.91 -6.21 -12.97
CA THR A 64 6.87 -5.53 -13.74
C THR A 64 5.61 -5.37 -12.89
N LEU A 65 5.22 -6.42 -12.17
CA LEU A 65 4.05 -6.43 -11.27
C LEU A 65 4.20 -5.46 -10.10
N LEU A 66 5.41 -5.34 -9.53
CA LEU A 66 5.70 -4.34 -8.50
C LEU A 66 5.43 -2.92 -9.01
N VAL A 67 5.94 -2.57 -10.21
CA VAL A 67 5.72 -1.23 -10.77
C VAL A 67 4.25 -1.02 -11.12
N HIS A 68 3.58 -2.04 -11.67
CA HIS A 68 2.15 -1.98 -11.96
C HIS A 68 1.33 -1.72 -10.68
N SER A 69 1.67 -2.38 -9.56
CA SER A 69 1.02 -2.13 -8.26
C SER A 69 1.16 -0.67 -7.78
N ARG A 70 2.32 -0.04 -8.05
CA ARG A 70 2.56 1.38 -7.70
C ARG A 70 1.70 2.29 -8.55
N ILE A 71 1.59 2.02 -9.85
CA ILE A 71 0.74 2.79 -10.77
C ILE A 71 -0.72 2.69 -10.34
N ILE A 72 -1.21 1.47 -10.09
CA ILE A 72 -2.59 1.22 -9.65
C ILE A 72 -2.88 1.92 -8.33
N SER A 73 -1.97 1.86 -7.35
CA SER A 73 -2.14 2.52 -6.05
C SER A 73 -2.20 4.04 -6.16
N LEU A 74 -1.41 4.63 -7.07
CA LEU A 74 -1.51 6.06 -7.38
C LEU A 74 -2.86 6.36 -8.05
N GLN A 75 -3.26 5.55 -9.04
CA GLN A 75 -4.52 5.71 -9.76
C GLN A 75 -5.77 5.51 -8.89
N SER A 76 -5.71 4.70 -7.83
CA SER A 76 -6.85 4.46 -6.93
C SER A 76 -7.32 5.72 -6.20
N ARG A 77 -6.45 6.74 -6.10
CA ARG A 77 -6.79 8.05 -5.54
C ARG A 77 -7.62 8.89 -6.52
N ASN A 78 -7.73 8.46 -7.78
CA ASN A 78 -8.40 9.17 -8.85
C ASN A 78 -9.00 8.20 -9.89
N ILE A 79 -10.21 7.78 -9.59
CA ILE A 79 -10.96 6.87 -10.45
C ILE A 79 -11.96 7.68 -11.27
N GLU A 80 -11.69 7.82 -12.57
CA GLU A 80 -12.59 8.51 -13.52
C GLU A 80 -13.78 7.61 -13.87
N ASN A 81 -13.53 6.31 -14.04
CA ASN A 81 -14.52 5.28 -14.30
C ASN A 81 -14.32 4.14 -13.28
N ALA A 82 -15.23 4.07 -12.30
CA ALA A 82 -15.16 3.09 -11.21
C ALA A 82 -15.16 1.66 -11.71
N GLU A 83 -16.05 1.36 -12.66
CA GLU A 83 -16.19 0.02 -13.21
C GLU A 83 -14.94 -0.40 -14.00
N GLU A 84 -14.40 0.48 -14.84
CA GLU A 84 -13.18 0.18 -15.61
C GLU A 84 -11.98 -0.03 -14.68
N PHE A 85 -11.86 0.80 -13.64
CA PHE A 85 -10.77 0.66 -12.66
C PHE A 85 -10.91 -0.62 -11.84
N GLU A 86 -12.10 -0.94 -11.35
CA GLU A 86 -12.36 -2.19 -10.62
C GLU A 86 -12.07 -3.42 -11.50
N ASN A 87 -12.49 -3.41 -12.76
CA ASN A 87 -12.17 -4.48 -13.71
C ASN A 87 -10.66 -4.63 -13.95
N ALA A 88 -9.94 -3.50 -14.09
CA ALA A 88 -8.48 -3.51 -14.23
C ALA A 88 -7.80 -4.02 -12.97
N LEU A 89 -8.33 -3.68 -11.79
CA LEU A 89 -7.80 -4.10 -10.49
C LEU A 89 -7.95 -5.60 -10.27
N VAL A 90 -9.12 -6.17 -10.56
CA VAL A 90 -9.36 -7.61 -10.48
C VAL A 90 -8.41 -8.37 -11.41
N LYS A 91 -8.24 -7.92 -12.65
CA LYS A 91 -7.32 -8.53 -13.60
C LYS A 91 -5.85 -8.44 -13.14
N PHE A 92 -5.48 -7.31 -12.54
CA PHE A 92 -4.14 -7.16 -11.96
C PHE A 92 -3.94 -8.12 -10.79
N GLU A 93 -4.94 -8.27 -9.92
CA GLU A 93 -4.89 -9.21 -8.82
C GLU A 93 -4.69 -10.65 -9.31
N GLU A 94 -5.48 -11.11 -10.28
CA GLU A 94 -5.33 -12.46 -10.85
C GLU A 94 -3.90 -12.71 -11.35
N THR A 95 -3.33 -11.70 -12.03
CA THR A 95 -1.97 -11.75 -12.55
C THR A 95 -0.95 -11.77 -11.40
N LEU A 96 -1.19 -10.99 -10.35
CA LEU A 96 -0.31 -10.92 -9.19
C LEU A 96 -0.30 -12.24 -8.40
N ILE A 97 -1.46 -12.84 -8.17
CA ILE A 97 -1.59 -14.16 -7.53
C ILE A 97 -0.86 -15.21 -8.36
N SER A 98 -1.12 -15.29 -9.67
CA SER A 98 -0.44 -16.26 -10.54
C SER A 98 1.08 -16.06 -10.57
N GLY A 99 1.54 -14.80 -10.55
CA GLY A 99 2.96 -14.47 -10.41
C GLY A 99 3.55 -14.97 -9.10
N TYR A 100 2.82 -14.80 -7.99
CA TYR A 100 3.28 -15.14 -6.64
C TYR A 100 3.43 -16.65 -6.44
N GLU A 101 2.46 -17.42 -6.92
CA GLU A 101 2.52 -18.89 -6.95
C GLU A 101 3.74 -19.40 -7.74
N ARG A 102 4.05 -18.75 -8.88
CA ARG A 102 5.16 -19.17 -9.74
C ARG A 102 6.54 -18.90 -9.15
N VAL A 103 6.71 -17.81 -8.38
CA VAL A 103 8.01 -17.44 -7.80
C VAL A 103 8.25 -18.02 -6.40
N GLY A 104 7.27 -18.69 -5.80
CA GLY A 104 7.46 -19.46 -4.56
C GLY A 104 7.25 -18.69 -3.26
N HIS A 105 6.40 -17.67 -3.26
CA HIS A 105 5.93 -16.93 -2.07
C HIS A 105 6.97 -16.18 -1.21
N GLU A 106 8.26 -16.28 -1.46
CA GLU A 106 9.28 -15.61 -0.62
C GLU A 106 9.73 -14.26 -1.17
N ASP A 107 9.27 -13.92 -2.38
CA ASP A 107 9.73 -12.74 -3.09
C ASP A 107 9.20 -11.44 -2.45
N GLU A 108 10.12 -10.64 -1.91
CA GLU A 108 9.82 -9.37 -1.23
C GLU A 108 9.11 -8.36 -2.15
N ASP A 109 9.47 -8.31 -3.44
CA ASP A 109 8.83 -7.40 -4.40
C ASP A 109 7.35 -7.76 -4.59
N MET A 110 7.03 -9.06 -4.60
CA MET A 110 5.65 -9.53 -4.66
C MET A 110 4.88 -9.21 -3.38
N ILE A 111 5.48 -9.37 -2.19
CA ILE A 111 4.88 -8.99 -0.91
C ILE A 111 4.55 -7.49 -0.88
N ILE A 112 5.46 -6.64 -1.39
CA ILE A 112 5.22 -5.20 -1.53
C ILE A 112 4.09 -4.93 -2.51
N ALA A 113 4.02 -5.65 -3.63
CA ALA A 113 2.96 -5.51 -4.63
C ALA A 113 1.58 -5.83 -4.05
N PHE A 114 1.45 -6.90 -3.26
CA PHE A 114 0.20 -7.20 -2.56
C PHE A 114 -0.14 -6.17 -1.48
N SER A 115 0.85 -5.63 -0.76
CA SER A 115 0.62 -4.55 0.20
C SER A 115 0.05 -3.30 -0.48
N ASN A 116 0.54 -2.97 -1.68
CA ASN A 116 0.00 -1.88 -2.49
C ASN A 116 -1.41 -2.21 -3.00
N LEU A 117 -1.68 -3.46 -3.39
CA LEU A 117 -3.01 -3.92 -3.80
C LEU A 117 -4.02 -3.79 -2.65
N ALA A 118 -3.69 -4.27 -1.45
CA ALA A 118 -4.53 -4.10 -0.26
C ALA A 118 -4.77 -2.61 0.07
N SER A 119 -3.74 -1.77 -0.07
CA SER A 119 -3.91 -0.32 0.09
C SER A 119 -4.83 0.28 -0.97
N THR A 120 -4.78 -0.22 -2.19
CA THR A 120 -5.64 0.22 -3.30
C THR A 120 -7.08 -0.14 -2.99
N TYR A 121 -7.35 -1.38 -2.57
CA TYR A 121 -8.67 -1.82 -2.13
C TYR A 121 -9.21 -0.97 -0.98
N ARG A 122 -8.39 -0.64 0.02
CA ARG A 122 -8.77 0.30 1.10
C ARG A 122 -9.12 1.69 0.58
N ASN A 123 -8.38 2.22 -0.39
CA ASN A 123 -8.64 3.55 -0.95
C ASN A 123 -9.97 3.63 -1.71
N ILE A 124 -10.49 2.49 -2.18
CA ILE A 124 -11.75 2.39 -2.90
C ILE A 124 -12.87 1.79 -2.03
N ASP A 125 -12.66 1.75 -0.71
CA ASP A 125 -13.61 1.26 0.30
C ASP A 125 -14.01 -0.23 0.17
N LYS A 126 -13.13 -1.03 -0.43
CA LYS A 126 -13.28 -2.48 -0.61
C LYS A 126 -12.48 -3.22 0.47
N ILE A 127 -12.89 -3.05 1.73
CA ILE A 127 -12.10 -3.51 2.89
C ILE A 127 -11.99 -5.04 2.95
N HIS A 128 -13.03 -5.78 2.58
CA HIS A 128 -13.00 -7.24 2.59
C HIS A 128 -12.03 -7.82 1.55
N GLU A 129 -11.88 -7.18 0.39
CA GLU A 129 -10.90 -7.52 -0.63
C GLU A 129 -9.47 -7.22 -0.15
N ALA A 130 -9.28 -6.11 0.58
CA ALA A 130 -8.01 -5.82 1.23
C ALA A 130 -7.64 -6.87 2.29
N ILE A 131 -8.62 -7.33 3.08
CA ILE A 131 -8.46 -8.42 4.05
C ILE A 131 -8.02 -9.70 3.33
N ARG A 132 -8.79 -10.15 2.34
CA ARG A 132 -8.50 -11.40 1.59
C ARG A 132 -7.10 -11.40 0.98
N VAL A 133 -6.69 -10.30 0.36
CA VAL A 133 -5.35 -10.20 -0.23
C VAL A 133 -4.24 -10.28 0.82
N GLN A 134 -4.42 -9.67 1.99
CA GLN A 134 -3.44 -9.75 3.08
C GLN A 134 -3.40 -11.17 3.69
N GLU A 135 -4.54 -11.85 3.80
CA GLU A 135 -4.63 -13.24 4.25
C GLU A 135 -3.84 -14.20 3.34
N ILE A 136 -3.87 -14.00 2.01
CA ILE A 136 -3.06 -14.79 1.05
C ILE A 136 -1.57 -14.69 1.36
N ILE A 137 -1.07 -13.50 1.73
CA ILE A 137 0.35 -13.34 2.08
C ILE A 137 0.62 -14.10 3.38
N LEU A 138 -0.20 -13.87 4.41
CA LEU A 138 0.02 -14.47 5.73
C LEU A 138 -0.08 -15.99 5.67
N SER A 139 -1.08 -16.57 5.00
CA SER A 139 -1.22 -18.03 4.89
C SER A 139 0.00 -18.70 4.29
N ASN A 140 0.72 -18.02 3.40
CA ASN A 140 1.93 -18.54 2.76
C ASN A 140 3.24 -18.20 3.51
N GLN A 141 3.19 -17.40 4.58
CA GLN A 141 4.36 -17.02 5.39
C GLN A 141 4.24 -17.42 6.86
N LEU A 142 3.06 -17.87 7.31
CA LEU A 142 2.74 -18.09 8.72
C LEU A 142 3.55 -19.20 9.40
N ASP A 143 4.02 -20.18 8.62
CA ASP A 143 4.79 -21.33 9.09
C ASP A 143 6.31 -21.09 9.10
N LYS A 144 6.76 -19.87 8.74
CA LYS A 144 8.18 -19.53 8.75
C LYS A 144 8.59 -19.08 10.15
N ASP A 145 9.68 -19.67 10.65
CA ASP A 145 10.26 -19.34 11.96
C ASP A 145 10.81 -17.89 12.03
N GLU A 146 11.09 -17.28 10.88
CA GLU A 146 11.61 -15.93 10.76
C GLU A 146 10.53 -14.96 10.25
N ILE A 147 10.03 -14.11 11.16
CA ILE A 147 9.06 -13.06 10.82
C ILE A 147 9.82 -11.76 10.60
N HIS A 148 9.95 -11.34 9.34
CA HIS A 148 10.57 -10.06 8.98
C HIS A 148 9.63 -8.86 9.22
N LEU A 149 10.20 -7.65 9.30
CA LEU A 149 9.50 -6.41 9.61
C LEU A 149 8.33 -6.10 8.66
N ASP A 150 8.44 -6.47 7.38
CA ASP A 150 7.38 -6.25 6.41
C ASP A 150 6.13 -7.12 6.67
N LEU A 151 6.32 -8.35 7.14
CA LEU A 151 5.21 -9.22 7.51
C LEU A 151 4.47 -8.66 8.74
N LEU A 152 5.21 -8.12 9.73
CA LEU A 152 4.61 -7.43 10.88
C LEU A 152 3.77 -6.22 10.48
N ARG A 153 4.24 -5.47 9.47
CA ARG A 153 3.49 -4.33 8.92
C ARG A 153 2.19 -4.79 8.27
N ILE A 154 2.22 -5.89 7.51
CA ILE A 154 1.02 -6.48 6.89
C ILE A 154 0.04 -6.96 7.96
N MET A 155 0.51 -7.69 8.97
CA MET A 155 -0.34 -8.15 10.09
C MET A 155 -1.01 -6.99 10.82
N ASN A 156 -0.28 -5.90 11.08
CA ASN A 156 -0.85 -4.71 11.72
C ASN A 156 -1.89 -4.02 10.84
N ASN A 157 -1.67 -3.95 9.53
CA ASN A 157 -2.66 -3.40 8.60
C ASN A 157 -3.91 -4.27 8.52
N LEU A 158 -3.75 -5.60 8.45
CA LEU A 158 -4.85 -6.55 8.46
C LEU A 158 -5.66 -6.47 9.77
N ALA A 159 -5.01 -6.35 10.92
CA ALA A 159 -5.69 -6.14 12.20
C ALA A 159 -6.51 -4.84 12.22
N ASN A 160 -5.98 -3.76 11.64
CA ASN A 160 -6.73 -2.51 11.48
C ASN A 160 -7.93 -2.67 10.55
N ASP A 161 -7.82 -3.49 9.49
CA ASP A 161 -8.90 -3.75 8.57
C ASP A 161 -10.00 -4.60 9.21
N TYR A 162 -9.66 -5.69 9.92
CA TYR A 162 -10.63 -6.44 10.75
C TYR A 162 -11.32 -5.55 11.79
N ARG A 163 -10.60 -4.60 12.40
CA ARG A 163 -11.25 -3.65 13.32
C ARG A 163 -12.30 -2.78 12.62
N LYS A 164 -12.08 -2.39 11.36
CA LYS A 164 -13.07 -1.60 10.59
C LYS A 164 -14.31 -2.40 10.23
N THR A 165 -14.17 -3.71 10.03
CA THR A 165 -15.27 -4.62 9.70
C THR A 165 -15.87 -5.31 10.95
N ASN A 166 -15.36 -4.99 12.15
CA ASN A 166 -15.82 -5.41 13.47
C ASN A 166 -15.49 -6.88 13.87
N GLU A 167 -14.54 -7.51 13.20
CA GLU A 167 -13.94 -8.81 13.54
C GLU A 167 -12.85 -8.63 14.60
N LEU A 168 -13.27 -8.25 15.81
CA LEU A 168 -12.36 -7.84 16.88
C LEU A 168 -11.47 -8.99 17.39
N ASN A 169 -11.92 -10.24 17.30
CA ASN A 169 -11.13 -11.39 17.78
C ASN A 169 -9.89 -11.61 16.92
N GLU A 170 -10.07 -11.54 15.60
CA GLU A 170 -9.05 -11.65 14.57
C GLU A 170 -8.05 -10.49 14.67
N ALA A 171 -8.56 -9.26 14.86
CA ALA A 171 -7.73 -8.09 15.11
C ALA A 171 -6.85 -8.24 16.36
N ILE A 172 -7.43 -8.69 17.49
CA ILE A 172 -6.70 -8.92 18.75
C ILE A 172 -5.64 -10.01 18.57
N ALA A 173 -5.98 -11.11 17.91
CA ALA A 173 -5.05 -12.22 17.68
C ALA A 173 -3.82 -11.77 16.88
N LEU A 174 -4.02 -11.00 15.81
CA LEU A 174 -2.93 -10.45 15.01
C LEU A 174 -2.09 -9.43 15.78
N HIS A 175 -2.70 -8.50 16.51
CA HIS A 175 -1.96 -7.53 17.31
C HIS A 175 -1.09 -8.19 18.39
N LYS A 176 -1.60 -9.24 19.05
CA LYS A 176 -0.82 -10.04 20.01
C LYS A 176 0.39 -10.69 19.33
N LYS A 177 0.19 -11.35 18.18
CA LYS A 177 1.29 -11.98 17.44
C LYS A 177 2.32 -10.95 16.95
N VAL A 178 1.90 -9.74 16.56
CA VAL A 178 2.83 -8.65 16.21
C VAL A 178 3.66 -8.23 17.42
N LEU A 179 3.04 -8.04 18.58
CA LEU A 179 3.74 -7.66 19.82
C LEU A 179 4.77 -8.72 20.23
N GLU A 180 4.38 -10.00 20.25
CA GLU A 180 5.26 -11.11 20.59
C GLU A 180 6.51 -11.17 19.69
N ASN A 181 6.34 -10.92 18.39
CA ASN A 181 7.47 -10.92 17.45
C ASN A 181 8.35 -9.67 17.59
N ARG A 182 7.77 -8.50 17.86
CA ARG A 182 8.56 -7.30 18.15
C ARG A 182 9.41 -7.46 19.41
N ILE A 183 8.85 -8.05 20.46
CA ILE A 183 9.56 -8.39 21.70
C ILE A 183 10.76 -9.31 21.42
N LYS A 184 10.60 -10.32 20.55
CA LYS A 184 11.70 -11.20 20.15
C LYS A 184 12.79 -10.48 19.36
N LEU A 185 12.41 -9.58 18.46
CA LEU A 185 13.35 -8.84 17.60
C LEU A 185 14.08 -7.72 18.33
N TYR A 186 13.42 -7.08 19.30
CA TYR A 186 13.96 -5.99 20.10
C TYR A 186 13.77 -6.27 21.60
N PRO A 187 14.61 -7.13 22.19
CA PRO A 187 14.50 -7.48 23.62
C PRO A 187 14.82 -6.31 24.55
N GLU A 188 15.59 -5.32 24.08
CA GLU A 188 16.03 -4.15 24.87
C GLU A 188 14.88 -3.15 25.11
N ASP A 189 13.89 -3.07 24.21
CA ASP A 189 12.70 -2.21 24.36
C ASP A 189 11.79 -2.65 25.52
N LEU A 190 12.00 -3.84 26.10
CA LEU A 190 11.26 -4.35 27.26
C LEU A 190 11.66 -3.67 28.57
N GLU A 191 12.91 -3.21 28.72
CA GLU A 191 13.34 -2.58 29.98
C GLU A 191 12.65 -1.22 30.20
N GLU A 192 12.37 -0.45 29.14
CA GLU A 192 11.60 0.80 29.26
C GLU A 192 10.10 0.56 29.53
N ILE A 193 9.50 -0.51 28.98
CA ILE A 193 8.08 -0.82 29.15
C ILE A 193 7.81 -1.40 30.55
N VAL A 194 8.69 -2.26 31.08
CA VAL A 194 8.53 -2.87 32.41
C VAL A 194 8.82 -1.87 33.54
N CYS A 195 9.70 -0.89 33.33
CA CYS A 195 9.94 0.17 34.33
C CYS A 195 8.78 1.17 34.45
N ALA A 196 7.95 1.35 33.42
CA ALA A 196 6.79 2.25 33.48
C ALA A 196 5.63 1.71 34.35
N ASP A 197 5.50 0.39 34.46
CA ASP A 197 4.48 -0.28 35.30
C ASP A 197 4.90 -0.42 36.79
N GLN A 198 6.13 -0.02 37.16
CA GLN A 198 6.60 -0.06 38.55
C GLN A 198 6.47 1.27 39.31
N PHE A 199 5.89 2.30 38.69
CA PHE A 199 5.54 3.57 39.34
C PHE A 199 4.02 3.83 39.27
N SER A 200 3.25 3.01 39.97
CA SER A 200 1.84 3.30 40.32
C SER A 200 1.61 3.12 41.82
#